data_AF-A0AAD7IKM9-F1
#
_entry.id   AF-A0AAD7IKM9-F1
#
_cell.length_a   1.000
_cell.length_b   1.000
_cell.length_c   1.000
_cell.angle_alpha   90.00
_cell.angle_beta   90.00
_cell.angle_gamma   90.00
#
_symmetry.space_group_name_H-M   'P 1'
#
loop_
_entity.id
_entity.type
_entity.pdbx_description
1 polymer ?
#
loop_
_entity_poly.entity_id
_entity_poly.type
_entity_poly.pdbx_seq_one_letter_code
_entity_poly.pdbx_strand_id
1 'polypeptide(L)'
;MRGLPLDSPPKSHGFKTAIARTLGFLVLLSTTGFLLATHRPLFSFLHTPERASSRDFPRLPVSCPAQLPGLAPPISFEIPADDAARRVYVDRLRGAVRVRTETFDGAPASGADGWYDKFYDFEAYLTETFPDVFAALKLEHFATHGLLLTWEGSDSTLEPIILMAHQDTVPVPEETVARWTHPPFAAVLDEEGWVWGRGAGDCKNLLIAELSAVSALLSAGFTPTRTVHLAYGFDEEGGGVRSARYIAEHLEDVHGLDSVLLIVDEGGGVSESHGQTWVAPSTGEKGSVNIRVSVNVPGGHSSIPPAHTAIGILSSFVTTVEAHPPPVVLSAANPFSTFAVCLAEYGTIDPVLKGLLAHERTWPAAAAFLAAGDPGDAARLSTTQAVDIVGGGVKVNALPEEAHAIVNHRVSVDDSIQKIYERYEALLAPEAARFNLSVVGFGEDPPAGVTRYLQLSSPYGAEASPVTPASGSAWEIFSRTSRHLWPGAIVVPYLSTGGTDTRSYVNLTSAIFRFQGVRDTERYNIHTVDERVHVLRNGHLNAIAWVHALIQNADAFRQ
;
A
#
# COMPACT_ATOMS: atom_id res chain seq x y z
N MET A 1 35.94 16.64 0.19
CA MET A 1 37.18 17.17 -0.44
C MET A 1 36.84 18.44 -1.21
N ARG A 2 37.73 19.44 -1.15
CA ARG A 2 37.56 20.80 -1.71
C ARG A 2 37.43 20.77 -3.24
N GLY A 3 36.46 21.52 -3.77
CA GLY A 3 36.14 21.63 -5.20
C GLY A 3 37.12 22.47 -6.01
N LEU A 4 37.06 22.28 -7.33
CA LEU A 4 37.68 23.11 -8.36
C LEU A 4 36.65 23.39 -9.46
N PRO A 5 36.78 24.52 -10.20
CA PRO A 5 35.66 25.21 -10.85
C PRO A 5 35.39 24.71 -12.28
N LEU A 6 34.11 24.71 -12.67
CA LEU A 6 33.65 24.44 -14.03
C LEU A 6 33.47 25.77 -14.79
N ASP A 7 34.13 25.87 -15.94
CA ASP A 7 33.99 26.99 -16.88
C ASP A 7 32.61 26.99 -17.57
N SER A 8 32.16 28.21 -17.91
CA SER A 8 30.80 28.56 -18.38
C SER A 8 30.49 28.14 -19.84
N PRO A 9 29.21 27.93 -20.21
CA PRO A 9 28.84 27.53 -21.58
C PRO A 9 28.64 28.75 -22.51
N PRO A 10 28.87 28.62 -23.84
CA PRO A 10 28.54 29.66 -24.80
C PRO A 10 27.07 29.60 -25.29
N LYS A 11 26.64 30.76 -25.79
CA LYS A 11 25.26 31.22 -25.98
C LYS A 11 24.54 30.66 -27.21
N SER A 12 23.21 30.61 -27.09
CA SER A 12 22.19 30.32 -28.10
C SER A 12 22.14 31.33 -29.27
N HIS A 13 21.94 30.84 -30.49
CA HIS A 13 21.41 31.62 -31.61
C HIS A 13 20.18 30.92 -32.20
N GLY A 14 19.07 31.65 -32.22
CA GLY A 14 17.80 31.22 -32.80
C GLY A 14 17.73 31.51 -34.29
N PHE A 15 16.89 30.74 -34.97
CA PHE A 15 16.38 31.08 -36.30
C PHE A 15 14.86 30.85 -36.31
N LYS A 16 14.13 31.95 -36.56
CA LYS A 16 12.73 31.95 -36.97
C LYS A 16 12.71 32.12 -38.49
N THR A 17 11.90 31.33 -39.19
CA THR A 17 11.38 31.71 -40.50
C THR A 17 9.99 31.12 -40.70
N ALA A 18 9.07 31.99 -41.10
CA ALA A 18 7.68 31.71 -41.46
C ALA A 18 7.47 31.97 -42.97
N ILE A 19 6.24 31.69 -43.44
CA ILE A 19 5.61 32.08 -44.72
C ILE A 19 5.78 31.00 -45.83
N ALA A 20 4.79 30.55 -46.64
CA ALA A 20 3.46 31.05 -47.04
C ALA A 20 2.51 29.92 -47.54
N ARG A 21 1.23 30.28 -47.63
CA ARG A 21 0.05 29.59 -48.19
C ARG A 21 0.06 29.45 -49.71
N THR A 22 -0.69 28.47 -50.26
CA THR A 22 -1.56 28.68 -51.45
C THR A 22 -2.74 27.68 -51.48
N LEU A 23 -3.93 28.20 -51.83
CA LEU A 23 -5.24 27.54 -52.00
C LEU A 23 -5.37 26.76 -53.33
N GLY A 24 -6.34 25.84 -53.39
CA GLY A 24 -6.95 25.38 -54.64
C GLY A 24 -8.18 24.47 -54.43
N PHE A 25 -9.38 25.02 -54.64
CA PHE A 25 -10.71 24.39 -54.63
C PHE A 25 -10.96 23.54 -55.90
N LEU A 26 -11.78 22.47 -55.83
CA LEU A 26 -12.97 22.30 -56.69
C LEU A 26 -13.92 21.19 -56.21
N VAL A 27 -15.22 21.39 -56.51
CA VAL A 27 -16.44 20.70 -56.08
C VAL A 27 -17.11 20.00 -57.27
N LEU A 28 -17.82 18.88 -57.07
CA LEU A 28 -19.13 18.51 -57.68
C LEU A 28 -19.54 17.08 -57.20
N LEU A 29 -20.60 16.78 -56.43
CA LEU A 29 -22.08 16.91 -56.52
C LEU A 29 -22.81 15.94 -57.48
N SER A 30 -23.60 15.00 -56.91
CA SER A 30 -25.02 14.64 -57.23
C SER A 30 -25.40 13.30 -56.55
N THR A 31 -26.27 13.21 -55.52
CA THR A 31 -27.77 13.09 -55.51
C THR A 31 -28.28 11.84 -56.26
N THR A 32 -29.23 11.00 -55.83
CA THR A 32 -30.57 11.17 -55.19
C THR A 32 -31.13 9.73 -54.94
N GLY A 33 -31.93 9.33 -53.95
CA GLY A 33 -33.32 9.66 -53.55
C GLY A 33 -33.94 8.36 -52.96
N PHE A 34 -34.57 8.26 -51.78
CA PHE A 34 -35.86 8.76 -51.24
C PHE A 34 -37.15 8.15 -51.83
N LEU A 35 -37.96 7.51 -50.95
CA LEU A 35 -39.44 7.42 -50.87
C LEU A 35 -39.79 6.40 -49.74
N LEU A 36 -40.27 6.81 -48.55
CA LEU A 36 -41.68 7.01 -48.11
C LEU A 36 -42.59 5.81 -48.42
N ALA A 37 -43.53 5.31 -47.62
CA ALA A 37 -44.04 5.46 -46.24
C ALA A 37 -45.41 4.75 -46.27
N THR A 38 -45.93 4.17 -45.17
CA THR A 38 -47.37 4.23 -44.81
C THR A 38 -47.67 3.57 -43.45
N HIS A 39 -48.53 4.25 -42.69
CA HIS A 39 -49.24 3.87 -41.47
C HIS A 39 -50.44 2.91 -41.81
N ARG A 40 -51.07 2.07 -40.97
CA ARG A 40 -51.67 2.19 -39.60
C ARG A 40 -52.30 0.78 -39.20
N PRO A 41 -53.08 0.57 -38.10
CA PRO A 41 -52.96 -0.58 -37.17
C PRO A 41 -54.20 -1.53 -37.08
N LEU A 42 -54.13 -2.67 -36.36
CA LEU A 42 -55.27 -3.28 -35.61
C LEU A 42 -54.88 -4.54 -34.77
N PHE A 43 -55.15 -4.46 -33.47
CA PHE A 43 -55.57 -5.45 -32.44
C PHE A 43 -55.06 -6.92 -32.34
N SER A 44 -54.58 -7.20 -31.12
CA SER A 44 -54.85 -8.34 -30.20
C SER A 44 -54.46 -9.78 -30.59
N PHE A 45 -53.55 -10.39 -29.81
CA PHE A 45 -53.81 -11.66 -29.09
C PHE A 45 -52.84 -11.81 -27.89
N LEU A 46 -53.39 -12.27 -26.77
CA LEU A 46 -52.72 -12.63 -25.51
C LEU A 46 -51.65 -13.70 -25.71
N HIS A 47 -50.44 -13.48 -25.19
CA HIS A 47 -49.55 -14.51 -24.64
C HIS A 47 -48.61 -13.85 -23.63
N THR A 48 -48.75 -14.21 -22.36
CA THR A 48 -47.72 -14.01 -21.34
C THR A 48 -46.46 -14.78 -21.75
N PRO A 49 -45.29 -14.14 -21.94
CA PRO A 49 -44.07 -14.88 -22.05
C PRO A 49 -43.65 -15.31 -20.64
N GLU A 50 -43.62 -16.63 -20.45
CA GLU A 50 -42.83 -17.26 -19.40
C GLU A 50 -41.45 -16.62 -19.29
N ARG A 51 -40.97 -16.55 -18.05
CA ARG A 51 -39.60 -16.24 -17.66
C ARG A 51 -38.62 -16.99 -18.57
N ALA A 52 -38.16 -16.33 -19.63
CA ALA A 52 -37.05 -16.82 -20.42
C ALA A 52 -35.80 -16.70 -19.56
N SER A 53 -35.39 -17.85 -19.02
CA SER A 53 -34.01 -18.29 -18.86
C SER A 53 -32.97 -17.17 -18.85
N SER A 54 -32.39 -16.95 -17.68
CA SER A 54 -31.12 -16.23 -17.53
C SER A 54 -30.18 -16.70 -18.62
N ARG A 55 -29.81 -15.81 -19.54
CA ARG A 55 -28.66 -16.05 -20.39
C ARG A 55 -27.50 -16.29 -19.43
N ASP A 56 -27.00 -17.53 -19.40
CA ASP A 56 -25.77 -17.90 -18.73
C ASP A 56 -24.63 -17.13 -19.40
N PHE A 57 -24.45 -15.89 -18.96
CA PHE A 57 -23.15 -15.25 -19.05
C PHE A 57 -22.19 -16.13 -18.25
N PRO A 58 -21.02 -16.49 -18.79
CA PRO A 58 -20.02 -17.16 -17.98
C PRO A 58 -19.79 -16.29 -16.74
N ARG A 59 -20.04 -16.85 -15.55
CA ARG A 59 -19.78 -16.16 -14.29
C ARG A 59 -18.30 -15.81 -14.29
N LEU A 60 -17.99 -14.52 -14.17
CA LEU A 60 -16.61 -14.08 -13.97
C LEU A 60 -16.04 -14.79 -12.73
N PRO A 61 -14.73 -15.07 -12.72
CA PRO A 61 -14.11 -15.78 -11.59
C PRO A 61 -14.09 -14.94 -10.30
N VAL A 62 -14.36 -13.64 -10.40
CA VAL A 62 -14.62 -12.73 -9.27
C VAL A 62 -15.90 -11.94 -9.53
N SER A 63 -16.57 -11.52 -8.46
CA SER A 63 -17.77 -10.69 -8.51
C SER A 63 -17.70 -9.60 -7.47
N CYS A 64 -18.37 -8.48 -7.71
CA CYS A 64 -18.47 -7.44 -6.69
C CYS A 64 -19.17 -7.98 -5.43
N PRO A 65 -18.62 -7.78 -4.22
CA PRO A 65 -19.26 -8.24 -2.99
C PRO A 65 -20.64 -7.61 -2.79
N ALA A 66 -21.51 -8.32 -2.08
CA ALA A 66 -22.84 -7.81 -1.75
C ALA A 66 -22.74 -6.52 -0.91
N GLN A 67 -23.39 -5.47 -1.39
CA GLN A 67 -23.38 -4.14 -0.76
C GLN A 67 -24.49 -4.03 0.31
N LEU A 68 -24.37 -4.83 1.38
CA LEU A 68 -25.38 -4.93 2.45
C LEU A 68 -25.62 -3.59 3.17
N PRO A 69 -26.82 -3.35 3.74
CA PRO A 69 -27.08 -2.13 4.51
C PRO A 69 -26.11 -1.96 5.68
N GLY A 70 -25.79 -0.70 5.99
CA GLY A 70 -24.90 -0.35 7.09
C GLY A 70 -25.36 -0.95 8.43
N LEU A 71 -24.39 -1.29 9.28
CA LEU A 71 -24.60 -1.83 10.61
C LEU A 71 -24.23 -0.75 11.62
N ALA A 72 -25.26 -0.14 12.23
CA ALA A 72 -25.05 0.86 13.27
C ALA A 72 -24.62 0.18 14.58
N PRO A 73 -23.62 0.74 15.29
CA PRO A 73 -23.23 0.23 16.60
C PRO A 73 -24.30 0.54 17.66
N PRO A 74 -24.33 -0.20 18.77
CA PRO A 74 -25.20 0.09 19.92
C PRO A 74 -25.00 1.50 20.50
N ILE A 75 -23.75 1.98 20.55
CA ILE A 75 -23.38 3.32 21.00
C ILE A 75 -22.79 4.05 19.78
N SER A 76 -23.45 5.14 19.35
CA SER A 76 -22.93 5.99 18.27
C SER A 76 -21.80 6.88 18.76
N PHE A 77 -20.74 7.00 17.96
CA PHE A 77 -19.74 8.06 18.15
C PHE A 77 -20.20 9.31 17.41
N GLU A 78 -20.70 10.30 18.16
CA GLU A 78 -21.08 11.58 17.60
C GLU A 78 -19.82 12.43 17.37
N ILE A 79 -19.43 12.61 16.11
CA ILE A 79 -18.32 13.49 15.73
C ILE A 79 -18.66 14.91 16.23
N PRO A 80 -17.87 15.51 17.14
CA PRO A 80 -18.26 16.76 17.74
C PRO A 80 -18.37 17.88 16.70
N ALA A 81 -19.47 18.63 16.77
CA ALA A 81 -19.73 19.77 15.89
C ALA A 81 -19.02 21.05 16.35
N ASP A 82 -18.71 21.17 17.65
CA ASP A 82 -18.03 22.33 18.21
C ASP A 82 -16.50 22.16 18.21
N ASP A 83 -15.77 23.23 17.90
CA ASP A 83 -14.32 23.20 17.79
C ASP A 83 -13.62 22.83 19.11
N ALA A 84 -14.23 23.12 20.27
CA ALA A 84 -13.61 22.86 21.56
C ALA A 84 -13.57 21.36 21.87
N ALA A 85 -14.66 20.63 21.64
CA ALA A 85 -14.71 19.18 21.79
C ALA A 85 -13.86 18.47 20.73
N ARG A 86 -13.82 19.00 19.50
CA ARG A 86 -12.92 18.47 18.44
C ARG A 86 -11.45 18.58 18.83
N ARG A 87 -11.06 19.70 19.46
CA ARG A 87 -9.67 19.96 19.88
C ARG A 87 -9.10 18.86 20.76
N VAL A 88 -9.91 18.20 21.58
CA VAL A 88 -9.42 17.07 22.40
C VAL A 88 -8.80 15.97 21.53
N TYR A 89 -9.52 15.51 20.50
CA TYR A 89 -9.02 14.48 19.59
C TYR A 89 -7.85 14.98 18.73
N VAL A 90 -7.91 16.25 18.30
CA VAL A 90 -6.85 16.87 17.51
C VAL A 90 -5.56 17.01 18.32
N ASP A 91 -5.64 17.44 19.58
CA ASP A 91 -4.48 17.65 20.43
C ASP A 91 -3.85 16.32 20.86
N ARG A 92 -4.64 15.25 21.01
CA ARG A 92 -4.14 13.87 21.18
C ARG A 92 -3.28 13.42 20.00
N LEU A 93 -3.69 13.72 18.76
CA LEU A 93 -2.86 13.42 17.59
C LEU A 93 -1.61 14.31 17.56
N ARG A 94 -1.78 15.62 17.81
CA ARG A 94 -0.66 16.57 17.75
C ARG A 94 0.41 16.27 18.79
N GLY A 95 0.05 15.87 19.99
CA GLY A 95 1.03 15.44 21.00
C GLY A 95 1.81 14.21 20.54
N ALA A 96 1.15 13.25 19.90
CA ALA A 96 1.80 12.06 19.36
C ALA A 96 2.82 12.39 18.26
N VAL A 97 2.47 13.29 17.35
CA VAL A 97 3.33 13.77 16.25
C VAL A 97 4.57 14.52 16.78
N ARG A 98 4.50 15.15 17.96
CA ARG A 98 5.66 15.85 18.55
C ARG A 98 6.72 14.90 19.09
N VAL A 99 6.35 13.70 19.49
CA VAL A 99 7.30 12.70 19.97
C VAL A 99 8.02 12.08 18.77
N ARG A 100 9.35 12.12 18.74
CA ARG A 100 10.14 11.61 17.61
C ARG A 100 10.38 10.12 17.78
N THR A 101 9.88 9.33 16.84
CA THR A 101 9.96 7.87 16.85
C THR A 101 10.53 7.34 15.53
N GLU A 102 11.48 8.07 14.94
CA GLU A 102 12.01 7.78 13.61
C GLU A 102 12.79 6.45 13.59
N THR A 103 12.45 5.55 12.67
CA THR A 103 13.18 4.30 12.42
C THR A 103 13.93 4.38 11.08
N PHE A 104 15.17 3.88 11.03
CA PHE A 104 16.06 4.01 9.87
C PHE A 104 16.49 2.63 9.36
N ASP A 105 16.81 2.55 8.07
CA ASP A 105 17.53 1.40 7.52
C ASP A 105 18.83 1.15 8.30
N GLY A 106 19.07 -0.11 8.67
CA GLY A 106 20.23 -0.50 9.48
C GLY A 106 20.11 -0.22 10.98
N ALA A 107 18.90 0.10 11.47
CA ALA A 107 18.64 0.18 12.90
C ALA A 107 19.10 -1.09 13.66
N PRO A 108 19.56 -0.99 14.92
CA PRO A 108 20.10 -2.11 15.67
C PRO A 108 19.17 -3.33 15.68
N ALA A 109 19.73 -4.54 15.62
CA ALA A 109 18.92 -5.76 15.54
C ALA A 109 18.15 -6.07 16.82
N SER A 110 18.62 -5.59 17.98
CA SER A 110 17.97 -5.81 19.26
C SER A 110 17.09 -4.63 19.63
N GLY A 111 15.81 -4.88 19.93
CA GLY A 111 14.90 -3.87 20.48
C GLY A 111 15.28 -3.37 21.88
N ALA A 112 16.22 -4.03 22.57
CA ALA A 112 16.76 -3.56 23.85
C ALA A 112 17.97 -2.61 23.70
N ASP A 113 18.37 -2.29 22.47
CA ASP A 113 19.41 -1.30 22.21
C ASP A 113 18.91 0.11 22.58
N GLY A 114 19.73 0.89 23.28
CA GLY A 114 19.36 2.24 23.73
C GLY A 114 19.03 3.22 22.61
N TRP A 115 19.33 2.88 21.34
CA TRP A 115 18.83 3.61 20.18
C TRP A 115 17.28 3.68 20.12
N TYR A 116 16.60 2.69 20.71
CA TYR A 116 15.15 2.61 20.81
C TYR A 116 14.58 3.36 22.03
N ASP A 117 15.41 3.96 22.89
CA ASP A 117 14.94 4.65 24.13
C ASP A 117 13.92 5.76 23.84
N LYS A 118 13.91 6.33 22.63
CA LYS A 118 12.90 7.30 22.16
C LYS A 118 11.45 6.79 22.28
N PHE A 119 11.22 5.48 22.28
CA PHE A 119 9.89 4.89 22.45
C PHE A 119 9.40 4.93 23.90
N TYR A 120 10.28 5.07 24.91
CA TYR A 120 9.84 5.33 26.29
C TYR A 120 9.11 6.67 26.40
N ASP A 121 9.59 7.71 25.71
CA ASP A 121 8.91 9.01 25.69
C ASP A 121 7.53 8.92 25.02
N PHE A 122 7.40 8.04 24.02
CA PHE A 122 6.12 7.83 23.34
C PHE A 122 5.14 7.06 24.21
N GLU A 123 5.56 5.96 24.84
CA GLU A 123 4.73 5.23 25.79
C GLU A 123 4.28 6.11 26.97
N ALA A 124 5.19 6.94 27.50
CA ALA A 124 4.87 7.90 28.54
C ALA A 124 3.78 8.89 28.09
N TYR A 125 3.91 9.41 26.85
CA TYR A 125 2.88 10.26 26.25
C TYR A 125 1.53 9.54 26.12
N LEU A 126 1.51 8.29 25.63
CA LEU A 126 0.28 7.51 25.49
C LEU A 126 -0.38 7.27 26.85
N THR A 127 0.40 6.90 27.86
CA THR A 127 -0.07 6.63 29.22
C THR A 127 -0.65 7.88 29.88
N GLU A 128 -0.01 9.05 29.71
CA GLU A 128 -0.51 10.33 30.23
C GLU A 128 -1.80 10.77 29.52
N THR A 129 -1.89 10.51 28.21
CA THR A 129 -2.99 10.96 27.35
C THR A 129 -4.24 10.09 27.46
N PHE A 130 -4.07 8.79 27.73
CA PHE A 130 -5.14 7.79 27.83
C PHE A 130 -5.10 7.03 29.17
N PRO A 131 -5.14 7.72 30.31
CA PRO A 131 -4.98 7.08 31.62
C PRO A 131 -6.11 6.09 31.92
N ASP A 132 -7.30 6.31 31.35
CA ASP A 132 -8.44 5.40 31.42
C ASP A 132 -8.18 4.09 30.68
N VAL A 133 -7.60 4.15 29.47
CA VAL A 133 -7.25 2.97 28.68
C VAL A 133 -6.17 2.15 29.38
N PHE A 134 -5.07 2.80 29.78
CA PHE A 134 -3.94 2.12 30.44
C PHE A 134 -4.27 1.62 31.86
N ALA A 135 -5.33 2.14 32.49
CA ALA A 135 -5.85 1.59 33.74
C ALA A 135 -6.80 0.40 33.54
N ALA A 136 -7.55 0.38 32.44
CA ALA A 136 -8.56 -0.63 32.17
C ALA A 136 -8.01 -1.86 31.41
N LEU A 137 -7.02 -1.67 30.55
CA LEU A 137 -6.44 -2.72 29.71
C LEU A 137 -5.14 -3.26 30.31
N LYS A 138 -4.86 -4.54 30.09
CA LYS A 138 -3.58 -5.16 30.47
C LYS A 138 -2.52 -4.82 29.43
N LEU A 139 -1.46 -4.12 29.83
CA LEU A 139 -0.30 -3.81 28.98
C LEU A 139 0.78 -4.89 29.11
N GLU A 140 1.29 -5.36 27.97
CA GLU A 140 2.44 -6.25 27.85
C GLU A 140 3.45 -5.68 26.85
N HIS A 141 4.74 -5.81 27.17
CA HIS A 141 5.84 -5.30 26.34
C HIS A 141 6.54 -6.43 25.58
N PHE A 142 6.83 -6.20 24.30
CA PHE A 142 7.51 -7.13 23.40
C PHE A 142 8.75 -6.48 22.81
N ALA A 143 9.89 -7.17 22.89
CA ALA A 143 11.19 -6.62 22.49
C ALA A 143 11.43 -5.21 23.06
N THR A 144 11.09 -5.03 24.34
CA THR A 144 11.18 -3.79 25.12
C THR A 144 10.12 -2.73 24.78
N HIS A 145 9.86 -2.45 23.50
CA HIS A 145 9.07 -1.27 23.10
C HIS A 145 7.78 -1.59 22.33
N GLY A 146 7.56 -2.83 21.90
CA GLY A 146 6.30 -3.23 21.28
C GLY A 146 5.22 -3.33 22.35
N LEU A 147 4.05 -2.76 22.11
CA LEU A 147 2.98 -2.70 23.11
C LEU A 147 1.82 -3.60 22.69
N LEU A 148 1.38 -4.48 23.58
CA LEU A 148 0.12 -5.20 23.46
C LEU A 148 -0.78 -4.79 24.60
N LEU A 149 -1.88 -4.09 24.30
CA LEU A 149 -2.94 -3.82 25.27
C LEU A 149 -4.09 -4.79 25.06
N THR A 150 -4.47 -5.50 26.11
CA THR A 150 -5.58 -6.46 26.07
C THR A 150 -6.78 -5.94 26.86
N TRP A 151 -7.89 -5.71 26.17
CA TRP A 151 -9.19 -5.47 26.77
C TRP A 151 -9.93 -6.80 26.89
N GLU A 152 -9.83 -7.40 28.07
CA GLU A 152 -10.39 -8.72 28.35
C GLU A 152 -11.91 -8.73 28.16
N GLY A 153 -12.41 -9.65 27.32
CA GLY A 153 -13.83 -9.88 27.15
C GLY A 153 -14.42 -10.71 28.27
N SER A 154 -15.73 -10.59 28.52
CA SER A 154 -16.40 -11.43 29.52
C SER A 154 -16.58 -12.90 29.11
N ASP A 155 -16.40 -13.24 27.83
CA ASP A 155 -16.53 -14.60 27.29
C ASP A 155 -15.29 -14.99 26.47
N SER A 156 -14.44 -15.81 27.09
CA SER A 156 -13.20 -16.31 26.48
C SER A 156 -13.41 -17.37 25.41
N THR A 157 -14.65 -17.77 25.10
CA THR A 157 -14.95 -18.72 24.02
C THR A 157 -15.12 -18.04 22.66
N LEU A 158 -15.19 -16.71 22.64
CA LEU A 158 -15.31 -15.93 21.42
C LEU A 158 -13.92 -15.58 20.88
N GLU A 159 -13.70 -15.85 19.59
CA GLU A 159 -12.50 -15.44 18.84
C GLU A 159 -12.25 -13.95 19.02
N PRO A 160 -11.09 -13.45 19.48
CA PRO A 160 -10.84 -12.02 19.68
C PRO A 160 -10.81 -11.23 18.35
N ILE A 161 -10.76 -9.90 18.46
CA ILE A 161 -10.31 -9.03 17.36
C ILE A 161 -8.96 -8.41 17.71
N ILE A 162 -8.17 -8.09 16.68
CA ILE A 162 -6.90 -7.37 16.85
C ILE A 162 -6.96 -6.08 16.02
N LEU A 163 -6.69 -4.97 16.68
CA LEU A 163 -6.46 -3.67 16.05
C LEU A 163 -4.96 -3.38 16.12
N MET A 164 -4.38 -3.04 14.97
CA MET A 164 -2.96 -2.86 14.78
C MET A 164 -2.66 -1.44 14.32
N ALA A 165 -1.53 -0.95 14.80
CA ALA A 165 -0.85 0.22 14.28
C ALA A 165 0.64 0.10 14.63
N HIS A 166 1.46 1.04 14.18
CA HIS A 166 2.85 1.15 14.56
C HIS A 166 3.16 2.51 15.19
N GLN A 167 4.19 2.52 16.03
CA GLN A 167 4.63 3.68 16.79
C GLN A 167 5.67 4.50 16.04
N ASP A 168 6.42 3.85 15.16
CA ASP A 168 7.54 4.45 14.47
C ASP A 168 7.10 5.27 13.26
N THR A 169 8.07 5.93 12.65
CA THR A 169 7.85 6.78 11.48
C THR A 169 9.10 6.71 10.62
N VAL A 170 8.97 6.88 9.31
CA VAL A 170 10.17 7.05 8.49
C VAL A 170 10.98 8.30 8.91
N PRO A 171 12.29 8.33 8.63
CA PRO A 171 13.12 9.47 8.96
C PRO A 171 12.69 10.77 8.27
N VAL A 172 13.10 11.88 8.86
CA VAL A 172 13.15 13.19 8.20
C VAL A 172 14.60 13.57 7.96
N PRO A 173 15.14 13.36 6.74
CA PRO A 173 16.52 13.71 6.45
C PRO A 173 16.73 15.22 6.59
N GLU A 174 17.86 15.61 7.20
CA GLU A 174 18.18 17.00 7.54
C GLU A 174 18.12 17.93 6.31
N GLU A 175 18.56 17.44 5.14
CA GLU A 175 18.52 18.15 3.86
C GLU A 175 17.09 18.47 3.39
N THR A 176 16.09 17.76 3.90
CA THR A 176 14.69 17.96 3.53
C THR A 176 13.97 18.92 4.47
N VAL A 177 14.48 19.15 5.68
CA VAL A 177 13.82 19.95 6.73
C VAL A 177 13.45 21.34 6.22
N ALA A 178 14.33 21.99 5.47
CA ALA A 178 14.08 23.32 4.89
C ALA A 178 13.00 23.36 3.80
N ARG A 179 12.57 22.20 3.28
CA ARG A 179 11.48 22.07 2.29
C ARG A 179 10.12 21.92 2.95
N TRP A 180 10.06 21.61 4.24
CA TRP A 180 8.80 21.50 4.97
C TRP A 180 8.19 22.89 5.17
N THR A 181 6.90 23.01 4.88
CA THR A 181 6.09 24.21 5.14
C THR A 181 6.04 24.50 6.64
N HIS A 182 5.93 23.47 7.47
CA HIS A 182 6.01 23.54 8.93
C HIS A 182 7.02 22.53 9.47
N PRO A 183 7.76 22.82 10.56
CA PRO A 183 8.74 21.88 11.08
C PRO A 183 8.11 20.50 11.34
N PRO A 184 8.77 19.40 10.93
CA PRO A 184 8.17 18.07 10.81
C PRO A 184 7.60 17.50 12.12
N PHE A 185 8.09 17.96 13.27
CA PHE A 185 7.66 17.50 14.59
C PHE A 185 7.00 18.62 15.42
N ALA A 186 6.61 19.73 14.80
CA ALA A 186 5.91 20.82 15.50
C ALA A 186 4.41 20.53 15.70
N ALA A 187 3.84 19.60 14.92
CA ALA A 187 2.42 19.28 14.92
C ALA A 187 1.55 20.55 14.76
N VAL A 188 1.86 21.36 13.75
CA VAL A 188 1.13 22.60 13.46
C VAL A 188 -0.27 22.23 13.00
N LEU A 189 -1.28 22.83 13.64
CA LEU A 189 -2.64 22.86 13.12
C LEU A 189 -2.80 24.19 12.38
N ASP A 190 -3.01 24.14 11.08
CA ASP A 190 -3.25 25.35 10.28
C ASP A 190 -4.73 25.78 10.31
N GLU A 191 -5.03 26.91 9.67
CA GLU A 191 -6.37 27.51 9.63
C GLU A 191 -7.33 26.70 8.74
N GLU A 192 -6.79 25.97 7.78
CA GLU A 192 -7.51 25.06 6.88
C GLU A 192 -7.89 23.74 7.56
N GLY A 193 -7.30 23.43 8.71
CA GLY A 193 -7.60 22.25 9.50
C GLY A 193 -6.72 21.05 9.20
N TRP A 194 -5.50 21.25 8.71
CA TRP A 194 -4.47 20.22 8.59
C TRP A 194 -3.61 20.19 9.84
N VAL A 195 -3.37 18.97 10.33
CA VAL A 195 -2.28 18.69 11.28
C VAL A 195 -1.07 18.26 10.47
N TRP A 196 -0.03 19.09 10.49
CA TRP A 196 1.23 18.87 9.77
C TRP A 196 2.26 18.20 10.65
N GLY A 197 2.88 17.15 10.14
CA GLY A 197 4.05 16.55 10.74
C GLY A 197 4.24 15.08 10.37
N ARG A 198 5.46 14.59 10.55
CA ARG A 198 5.81 13.18 10.36
C ARG A 198 5.04 12.32 11.37
N GLY A 199 4.35 11.30 10.88
CA GLY A 199 3.46 10.46 11.69
C GLY A 199 2.00 10.93 11.71
N ALA A 200 1.68 12.10 11.13
CA ALA A 200 0.31 12.59 11.10
C ALA A 200 -0.61 11.76 10.19
N GLY A 201 -0.07 11.08 9.18
CA GLY A 201 -0.81 10.18 8.27
C GLY A 201 -0.32 8.73 8.28
N ASP A 202 0.89 8.47 8.80
CA ASP A 202 1.49 7.13 8.84
C ASP A 202 2.38 6.91 10.09
N CYS A 203 1.93 6.16 11.09
CA CYS A 203 0.52 5.78 11.29
C CYS A 203 -0.01 6.15 12.68
N LYS A 204 0.63 7.12 13.35
CA LYS A 204 0.17 7.61 14.66
C LYS A 204 -1.28 8.10 14.64
N ASN A 205 -1.80 8.53 13.48
CA ASN A 205 -3.22 8.82 13.34
C ASN A 205 -4.13 7.62 13.62
N LEU A 206 -3.78 6.42 13.17
CA LEU A 206 -4.57 5.21 13.42
C LEU A 206 -4.41 4.78 14.88
N LEU A 207 -3.17 4.71 15.39
CA LEU A 207 -2.89 4.37 16.80
C LEU A 207 -3.68 5.27 17.77
N ILE A 208 -3.63 6.59 17.56
CA ILE A 208 -4.36 7.55 18.39
C ILE A 208 -5.87 7.46 18.18
N ALA A 209 -6.32 7.07 16.99
CA ALA A 209 -7.74 6.86 16.72
C ALA A 209 -8.29 5.66 17.50
N GLU A 210 -7.55 4.56 17.55
CA GLU A 210 -7.91 3.36 18.30
C GLU A 210 -7.98 3.61 19.80
N LEU A 211 -6.93 4.20 20.39
CA LEU A 211 -6.93 4.57 21.81
C LEU A 211 -8.05 5.55 22.15
N SER A 212 -8.35 6.50 21.25
CA SER A 212 -9.46 7.43 21.43
C SER A 212 -10.82 6.74 21.37
N ALA A 213 -11.00 5.76 20.48
CA ALA A 213 -12.22 4.97 20.37
C ALA A 213 -12.45 4.12 21.63
N VAL A 214 -11.39 3.46 22.14
CA VAL A 214 -11.46 2.68 23.39
C VAL A 214 -11.76 3.58 24.59
N SER A 215 -11.07 4.72 24.71
CA SER A 215 -11.33 5.73 25.76
C SER A 215 -12.79 6.21 25.73
N ALA A 216 -13.35 6.47 24.54
CA ALA A 216 -14.74 6.87 24.38
C ALA A 216 -15.73 5.75 24.79
N LEU A 217 -15.44 4.50 24.43
CA LEU A 217 -16.25 3.34 24.82
C LEU A 217 -16.22 3.10 26.34
N LEU A 218 -15.04 3.18 26.96
CA LEU A 218 -14.87 3.09 28.42
C LEU A 218 -15.66 4.19 29.13
N SER A 219 -15.57 5.42 28.65
CA SER A 219 -16.32 6.57 29.18
C SER A 219 -17.84 6.40 29.04
N ALA A 220 -18.30 5.68 28.01
CA ALA A 220 -19.70 5.33 27.79
C ALA A 220 -20.16 4.09 28.60
N GLY A 221 -19.28 3.48 29.39
CA GLY A 221 -19.58 2.30 30.20
C GLY A 221 -19.69 1.00 29.40
N PHE A 222 -19.14 0.96 28.18
CA PHE A 222 -19.08 -0.27 27.39
C PHE A 222 -18.11 -1.27 28.04
N THR A 223 -18.49 -2.55 28.05
CA THR A 223 -17.62 -3.66 28.45
C THR A 223 -17.72 -4.72 27.36
N PRO A 224 -16.61 -5.13 26.74
CA PRO A 224 -16.65 -6.07 25.65
C PRO A 224 -16.97 -7.47 26.16
N THR A 225 -17.71 -8.22 25.36
CA THR A 225 -17.94 -9.65 25.62
C THR A 225 -16.81 -10.48 25.03
N ARG A 226 -16.31 -10.10 23.86
CA ARG A 226 -15.14 -10.68 23.19
C ARG A 226 -13.88 -9.87 23.50
N THR A 227 -12.75 -10.54 23.67
CA THR A 227 -11.47 -9.85 23.89
C THR A 227 -11.06 -8.99 22.69
N VAL A 228 -10.57 -7.78 22.98
CA VAL A 228 -10.01 -6.84 21.98
C VAL A 228 -8.52 -6.64 22.29
N HIS A 229 -7.66 -6.91 21.32
CA HIS A 229 -6.23 -6.61 21.41
C HIS A 229 -5.91 -5.34 20.61
N LEU A 230 -5.07 -4.48 21.19
CA LEU A 230 -4.40 -3.38 20.52
C LEU A 230 -2.90 -3.72 20.43
N ALA A 231 -2.39 -3.93 19.22
CA ALA A 231 -1.02 -4.37 18.99
C ALA A 231 -0.22 -3.29 18.26
N TYR A 232 0.78 -2.74 18.95
CA TYR A 232 1.58 -1.61 18.49
C TYR A 232 3.06 -1.96 18.30
N GLY A 233 3.45 -2.18 17.04
CA GLY A 233 4.84 -2.35 16.63
C GLY A 233 5.66 -1.07 16.79
N PHE A 234 6.99 -1.17 16.82
CA PHE A 234 7.90 0.00 16.90
C PHE A 234 8.95 0.02 15.78
N ASP A 235 8.85 -0.90 14.82
CA ASP A 235 9.82 -1.03 13.74
C ASP A 235 9.21 -1.39 12.38
N GLU A 236 7.94 -1.04 12.14
CA GLU A 236 7.24 -1.33 10.87
C GLU A 236 7.99 -0.71 9.70
N GLU A 237 8.43 0.55 9.86
CA GLU A 237 9.13 1.33 8.84
C GLU A 237 10.55 0.78 8.57
N GLY A 238 11.03 -0.10 9.47
CA GLY A 238 12.23 -0.91 9.33
C GLY A 238 11.98 -2.38 8.96
N GLY A 239 10.73 -2.75 8.64
CA GLY A 239 10.29 -4.07 8.18
C GLY A 239 9.56 -4.96 9.21
N GLY A 240 9.31 -4.48 10.44
CA GLY A 240 8.46 -5.15 11.45
C GLY A 240 9.06 -6.37 12.16
N VAL A 241 10.35 -6.66 11.92
CA VAL A 241 10.96 -7.93 12.33
C VAL A 241 11.26 -8.04 13.83
N ARG A 242 11.28 -6.90 14.55
CA ARG A 242 11.67 -6.84 15.97
C ARG A 242 10.48 -6.81 16.92
N SER A 243 9.29 -6.42 16.48
CA SER A 243 8.16 -6.19 17.37
C SER A 243 6.92 -7.00 16.99
N ALA A 244 6.32 -6.69 15.84
CA ALA A 244 5.12 -7.33 15.30
C ALA A 244 5.22 -8.87 15.29
N ARG A 245 6.37 -9.42 14.89
CA ARG A 245 6.61 -10.88 14.91
C ARG A 245 6.42 -11.49 16.30
N TYR A 246 6.99 -10.89 17.34
CA TYR A 246 6.90 -11.47 18.69
C TYR A 246 5.51 -11.30 19.31
N ILE A 247 4.81 -10.21 18.99
CA ILE A 247 3.42 -10.01 19.42
C ILE A 247 2.53 -11.06 18.75
N ALA A 248 2.70 -11.29 17.44
CA ALA A 248 1.95 -12.30 16.71
C ALA A 248 2.23 -13.72 17.21
N GLU A 249 3.49 -14.08 17.44
CA GLU A 249 3.90 -15.37 18.04
C GLU A 249 3.24 -15.57 19.41
N HIS A 250 3.20 -14.54 20.26
CA HIS A 250 2.53 -14.62 21.55
C HIS A 250 1.01 -14.78 21.44
N LEU A 251 0.36 -14.05 20.53
CA LEU A 251 -1.08 -14.19 20.30
C LEU A 251 -1.42 -15.57 19.72
N GLU A 252 -0.54 -16.14 18.90
CA GLU A 252 -0.68 -17.51 18.38
C GLU A 252 -0.53 -18.53 19.52
N ASP A 253 0.42 -18.33 20.44
CA ASP A 253 0.57 -19.18 21.63
C ASP A 253 -0.65 -19.11 22.57
N VAL A 254 -1.28 -17.94 22.71
CA VAL A 254 -2.42 -17.71 23.61
C VAL A 254 -3.73 -18.23 23.02
N HIS A 255 -4.01 -17.94 21.75
CA HIS A 255 -5.32 -18.22 21.13
C HIS A 255 -5.28 -19.40 20.15
N GLY A 256 -4.12 -19.73 19.58
CA GLY A 256 -3.94 -20.77 18.58
C GLY A 256 -4.00 -20.25 17.13
N LEU A 257 -3.81 -21.16 16.18
CA LEU A 257 -3.93 -20.90 14.75
C LEU A 257 -5.39 -20.64 14.34
N ASP A 258 -5.61 -19.69 13.42
CA ASP A 258 -6.94 -19.36 12.87
C ASP A 258 -8.01 -19.13 13.94
N SER A 259 -7.64 -18.42 15.00
CA SER A 259 -8.43 -18.24 16.23
C SER A 259 -8.95 -16.80 16.44
N VAL A 260 -8.63 -15.90 15.51
CA VAL A 260 -8.99 -14.48 15.57
C VAL A 260 -10.08 -14.18 14.55
N LEU A 261 -11.13 -13.46 14.95
CA LEU A 261 -12.26 -13.17 14.06
C LEU A 261 -11.83 -12.27 12.89
N LEU A 262 -11.13 -11.18 13.22
CA LEU A 262 -10.59 -10.25 12.23
C LEU A 262 -9.43 -9.44 12.82
N ILE A 263 -8.54 -9.02 11.92
CA ILE A 263 -7.45 -8.09 12.19
C ILE A 263 -7.65 -6.85 11.35
N VAL A 264 -7.41 -5.68 11.94
CA VAL A 264 -7.33 -4.41 11.20
C VAL A 264 -5.98 -3.78 11.43
N ASP A 265 -5.35 -3.30 10.36
CA ASP A 265 -4.12 -2.51 10.40
C ASP A 265 -4.25 -1.33 9.42
N GLU A 266 -3.21 -0.54 9.27
CA GLU A 266 -3.17 0.53 8.30
C GLU A 266 -3.21 0.07 6.84
N GLY A 267 -3.61 0.97 5.94
CA GLY A 267 -3.52 0.77 4.50
C GLY A 267 -4.58 1.55 3.74
N GLY A 268 -5.55 0.82 3.19
CA GLY A 268 -6.62 1.36 2.35
C GLY A 268 -7.42 2.49 2.99
N GLY A 269 -8.21 3.17 2.16
CA GLY A 269 -8.92 4.37 2.56
C GLY A 269 -10.26 4.52 1.88
N VAL A 270 -10.78 5.75 1.95
CA VAL A 270 -12.05 6.12 1.32
C VAL A 270 -11.78 7.11 0.20
N SER A 271 -12.24 6.80 -1.01
CA SER A 271 -12.03 7.64 -2.18
C SER A 271 -13.34 8.03 -2.84
N GLU A 272 -13.35 9.21 -3.48
CA GLU A 272 -14.46 9.67 -4.32
C GLU A 272 -13.98 9.64 -5.76
N SER A 273 -14.48 8.71 -6.55
CA SER A 273 -14.07 8.55 -7.95
C SER A 273 -15.17 7.88 -8.77
N HIS A 274 -15.19 8.11 -10.07
CA HIS A 274 -16.15 7.47 -10.98
C HIS A 274 -17.63 7.63 -10.58
N GLY A 275 -17.96 8.73 -9.92
CA GLY A 275 -19.32 9.03 -9.45
C GLY A 275 -19.78 8.22 -8.24
N GLN A 276 -18.85 7.58 -7.51
CA GLN A 276 -19.13 6.79 -6.32
C GLN A 276 -18.14 7.10 -5.19
N THR A 277 -18.58 6.84 -3.96
CA THR A 277 -17.70 6.71 -2.80
C THR A 277 -17.26 5.26 -2.69
N TRP A 278 -15.95 5.03 -2.64
CA TRP A 278 -15.34 3.70 -2.52
C TRP A 278 -14.73 3.56 -1.14
N VAL A 279 -15.06 2.49 -0.44
CA VAL A 279 -14.33 2.05 0.76
C VAL A 279 -13.52 0.84 0.35
N ALA A 280 -12.20 1.00 0.31
CA ALA A 280 -11.31 0.03 -0.30
C ALA A 280 -10.27 -0.47 0.72
N PRO A 281 -10.64 -1.39 1.65
CA PRO A 281 -9.64 -2.06 2.48
C PRO A 281 -8.68 -2.83 1.59
N SER A 282 -7.38 -2.75 1.89
CA SER A 282 -6.44 -3.67 1.26
C SER A 282 -6.63 -5.05 1.89
N THR A 283 -7.10 -6.00 1.08
CA THR A 283 -7.31 -7.40 1.48
C THR A 283 -6.10 -8.27 1.13
N GLY A 284 -5.12 -7.70 0.45
CA GLY A 284 -3.81 -8.30 0.24
C GLY A 284 -2.75 -7.21 0.06
N GLU A 285 -1.50 -7.65 0.12
CA GLU A 285 -0.31 -6.83 -0.06
C GLU A 285 0.62 -7.50 -1.06
N LYS A 286 1.32 -6.66 -1.82
CA LYS A 286 2.43 -7.13 -2.64
C LYS A 286 3.59 -7.58 -1.76
N GLY A 287 4.32 -8.59 -2.23
CA GLY A 287 5.57 -9.00 -1.61
C GLY A 287 6.67 -7.97 -1.88
N SER A 288 7.86 -8.19 -1.33
CA SER A 288 9.03 -7.39 -1.70
C SER A 288 10.30 -8.21 -1.68
N VAL A 289 11.18 -8.00 -2.66
CA VAL A 289 12.50 -8.62 -2.69
C VAL A 289 13.51 -7.67 -3.34
N ASN A 290 14.72 -7.63 -2.79
CA ASN A 290 15.83 -6.88 -3.37
C ASN A 290 16.77 -7.84 -4.09
N ILE A 291 17.04 -7.59 -5.37
CA ILE A 291 17.99 -8.35 -6.17
C ILE A 291 19.29 -7.55 -6.30
N ARG A 292 20.39 -8.08 -5.78
CA ARG A 292 21.73 -7.53 -6.04
C ARG A 292 22.34 -8.19 -7.26
N VAL A 293 22.61 -7.37 -8.27
CA VAL A 293 23.30 -7.73 -9.51
C VAL A 293 24.74 -7.22 -9.40
N SER A 294 25.72 -8.12 -9.30
CA SER A 294 27.13 -7.74 -9.10
C SER A 294 28.02 -8.25 -10.21
N VAL A 295 28.82 -7.36 -10.79
CA VAL A 295 29.83 -7.69 -11.79
C VAL A 295 31.19 -7.69 -11.11
N ASN A 296 31.88 -8.83 -11.18
CA ASN A 296 33.24 -9.00 -10.69
C ASN A 296 34.16 -9.27 -11.89
N VAL A 297 35.17 -8.43 -12.07
CA VAL A 297 36.18 -8.56 -13.13
C VAL A 297 37.54 -8.08 -12.61
N PRO A 298 38.67 -8.48 -13.23
CA PRO A 298 39.97 -7.97 -12.81
C PRO A 298 40.05 -6.44 -12.92
N GLY A 299 40.63 -5.83 -11.90
CA GLY A 299 40.90 -4.40 -11.84
C GLY A 299 42.14 -4.03 -12.65
N GLY A 300 42.68 -2.83 -12.41
CA GLY A 300 43.89 -2.38 -13.08
C GLY A 300 44.06 -0.87 -13.11
N HIS A 301 45.13 -0.42 -13.77
CA HIS A 301 45.42 1.01 -13.92
C HIS A 301 44.60 1.62 -15.06
N SER A 302 43.93 2.74 -14.82
CA SER A 302 43.03 3.36 -15.81
C SER A 302 43.70 3.82 -17.11
N SER A 303 45.04 3.86 -17.18
CA SER A 303 45.79 4.23 -18.41
C SER A 303 45.91 3.09 -19.42
N ILE A 304 45.56 1.86 -19.03
CA ILE A 304 45.55 0.68 -19.91
C ILE A 304 44.21 -0.05 -19.68
N PRO A 305 43.07 0.57 -20.03
CA PRO A 305 41.77 -0.03 -19.74
C PRO A 305 41.48 -1.20 -20.68
N PRO A 306 40.74 -2.23 -20.22
CA PRO A 306 40.10 -3.19 -21.11
C PRO A 306 39.02 -2.52 -21.96
N ALA A 307 38.49 -3.23 -22.97
CA ALA A 307 37.40 -2.73 -23.80
C ALA A 307 36.14 -2.34 -23.01
N HIS A 308 35.86 -3.05 -21.91
CA HIS A 308 34.74 -2.77 -21.00
C HIS A 308 35.18 -2.86 -19.54
N THR A 309 34.81 -1.86 -18.74
CA THR A 309 35.06 -1.79 -17.30
C THR A 309 33.91 -2.43 -16.52
N ALA A 310 34.12 -2.75 -15.23
CA ALA A 310 33.08 -3.35 -14.37
C ALA A 310 31.78 -2.52 -14.40
N ILE A 311 31.89 -1.20 -14.24
CA ILE A 311 30.73 -0.28 -14.29
C ILE A 311 30.07 -0.30 -15.67
N GLY A 312 30.84 -0.26 -16.77
CA GLY A 312 30.28 -0.29 -18.12
C GLY A 312 29.54 -1.59 -18.42
N ILE A 313 30.02 -2.72 -17.90
CA ILE A 313 29.34 -4.02 -18.00
C ILE A 313 28.05 -4.00 -17.16
N LEU A 314 28.13 -3.55 -15.89
CA LEU A 314 26.96 -3.42 -15.02
C LEU A 314 25.88 -2.54 -15.66
N SER A 315 26.25 -1.42 -16.27
CA SER A 315 25.30 -0.55 -16.99
C SER A 315 24.54 -1.29 -18.09
N SER A 316 25.17 -2.26 -18.75
CA SER A 316 24.51 -3.11 -19.75
C SER A 316 23.45 -4.00 -19.10
N PHE A 317 23.77 -4.65 -17.97
CA PHE A 317 22.80 -5.45 -17.22
C PHE A 317 21.64 -4.62 -16.67
N VAL A 318 21.92 -3.45 -16.10
CA VAL A 318 20.89 -2.50 -15.63
C VAL A 318 19.96 -2.10 -16.79
N THR A 319 20.53 -1.75 -17.94
CA THR A 319 19.74 -1.42 -19.14
C THR A 319 18.87 -2.59 -19.58
N THR A 320 19.41 -3.82 -19.54
CA THR A 320 18.65 -5.03 -19.88
C THR A 320 17.50 -5.26 -18.89
N VAL A 321 17.71 -5.10 -17.58
CA VAL A 321 16.63 -5.22 -16.58
C VAL A 321 15.54 -4.18 -16.85
N GLU A 322 15.90 -2.89 -16.92
CA GLU A 322 14.98 -1.77 -17.15
C GLU A 322 14.15 -1.92 -18.44
N ALA A 323 14.76 -2.41 -19.52
CA ALA A 323 14.09 -2.60 -20.81
C ALA A 323 13.07 -3.75 -20.82
N HIS A 324 13.06 -4.58 -19.78
CA HIS A 324 12.15 -5.71 -19.65
C HIS A 324 11.44 -5.61 -18.29
N PRO A 325 10.35 -4.87 -18.14
CA PRO A 325 9.49 -4.97 -16.96
C PRO A 325 8.70 -6.30 -16.97
N PRO A 326 8.30 -6.83 -15.80
CA PRO A 326 7.32 -7.90 -15.72
C PRO A 326 5.99 -7.51 -16.40
N PRO A 327 5.21 -8.48 -16.93
CA PRO A 327 3.95 -8.18 -17.61
C PRO A 327 2.85 -7.76 -16.61
N VAL A 328 1.88 -7.00 -17.09
CA VAL A 328 0.64 -6.72 -16.34
C VAL A 328 -0.33 -7.89 -16.46
N VAL A 329 -0.93 -8.29 -15.35
CA VAL A 329 -1.83 -9.43 -15.22
C VAL A 329 -3.05 -9.01 -14.41
N LEU A 330 -4.23 -9.27 -14.96
CA LEU A 330 -5.50 -9.19 -14.25
C LEU A 330 -5.97 -10.64 -14.07
N SER A 331 -6.09 -11.09 -12.82
CA SER A 331 -6.44 -12.48 -12.48
C SER A 331 -7.36 -12.55 -11.26
N ALA A 332 -8.04 -13.68 -11.07
CA ALA A 332 -8.90 -13.87 -9.91
C ALA A 332 -8.15 -13.91 -8.57
N ALA A 333 -6.84 -14.19 -8.58
CA ALA A 333 -6.01 -14.17 -7.38
C ALA A 333 -5.72 -12.74 -6.91
N ASN A 334 -5.83 -11.75 -7.80
CA ASN A 334 -5.54 -10.36 -7.48
C ASN A 334 -6.79 -9.61 -6.99
N PRO A 335 -6.80 -9.10 -5.73
CA PRO A 335 -7.94 -8.34 -5.20
C PRO A 335 -8.34 -7.15 -6.07
N PHE A 336 -7.38 -6.55 -6.76
CA PHE A 336 -7.62 -5.44 -7.68
C PHE A 336 -8.53 -5.83 -8.86
N SER A 337 -8.59 -7.11 -9.24
CA SER A 337 -9.56 -7.60 -10.23
C SER A 337 -11.00 -7.50 -9.74
N THR A 338 -11.24 -7.76 -8.45
CA THR A 338 -12.55 -7.53 -7.84
C THR A 338 -12.90 -6.06 -7.85
N PHE A 339 -11.94 -5.18 -7.55
CA PHE A 339 -12.09 -3.73 -7.69
C PHE A 339 -12.50 -3.32 -9.11
N ALA A 340 -11.77 -3.80 -10.13
CA ALA A 340 -12.07 -3.50 -11.53
C ALA A 340 -13.48 -3.98 -11.94
N VAL A 341 -13.90 -5.17 -11.51
CA VAL A 341 -15.26 -5.68 -11.78
C VAL A 341 -16.33 -4.84 -11.08
N CYS A 342 -16.14 -4.47 -9.80
CA CYS A 342 -17.03 -3.54 -9.10
C CYS A 342 -17.09 -2.17 -9.79
N LEU A 343 -15.97 -1.68 -10.29
CA LEU A 343 -15.87 -0.43 -11.02
C LEU A 343 -16.71 -0.46 -12.30
N ALA A 344 -16.72 -1.59 -13.03
CA ALA A 344 -17.59 -1.78 -14.18
C ALA A 344 -19.09 -1.85 -13.82
N GLU A 345 -19.42 -2.39 -12.63
CA GLU A 345 -20.79 -2.55 -12.15
C GLU A 345 -21.39 -1.24 -11.63
N TYR A 346 -20.70 -0.54 -10.72
CA TYR A 346 -21.21 0.63 -9.99
C TYR A 346 -20.61 1.96 -10.47
N GLY A 347 -19.43 1.93 -11.07
CA GLY A 347 -18.70 3.13 -11.49
C GLY A 347 -19.13 3.68 -12.84
N THR A 348 -18.85 4.97 -13.03
CA THR A 348 -18.89 5.64 -14.33
C THR A 348 -17.50 5.57 -14.95
N ILE A 349 -17.31 4.63 -15.87
CA ILE A 349 -16.04 4.39 -16.56
C ILE A 349 -16.17 4.39 -18.09
N ASP A 350 -15.03 4.41 -18.77
CA ASP A 350 -14.94 4.29 -20.22
C ASP A 350 -15.71 3.03 -20.71
N PRO A 351 -16.61 3.17 -21.71
CA PRO A 351 -17.38 2.04 -22.24
C PRO A 351 -16.52 0.90 -22.81
N VAL A 352 -15.33 1.21 -23.33
CA VAL A 352 -14.36 0.21 -23.82
C VAL A 352 -13.87 -0.63 -22.65
N LEU A 353 -13.39 0.02 -21.58
CA LEU A 353 -12.94 -0.69 -20.37
C LEU A 353 -14.07 -1.54 -19.78
N LYS A 354 -15.28 -1.00 -19.68
CA LYS A 354 -16.46 -1.74 -19.21
C LYS A 354 -16.73 -2.99 -20.06
N GLY A 355 -16.59 -2.90 -21.38
CA GLY A 355 -16.72 -4.04 -22.28
C GLY A 355 -15.59 -5.08 -22.12
N LEU A 356 -14.36 -4.63 -21.89
CA LEU A 356 -13.20 -5.51 -21.66
C LEU A 356 -13.29 -6.29 -20.34
N LEU A 357 -13.86 -5.67 -19.29
CA LEU A 357 -14.02 -6.30 -17.98
C LEU A 357 -15.18 -7.31 -17.94
N ALA A 358 -16.11 -7.25 -18.90
CA ALA A 358 -17.30 -8.11 -18.93
C ALA A 358 -17.00 -9.60 -19.18
N HIS A 359 -15.82 -9.94 -19.67
CA HIS A 359 -15.41 -11.33 -19.95
C HIS A 359 -13.94 -11.57 -19.58
N GLU A 360 -13.65 -12.67 -18.88
CA GLU A 360 -12.28 -13.03 -18.47
C GLU A 360 -11.31 -13.14 -19.66
N ARG A 361 -11.77 -13.67 -20.80
CA ARG A 361 -10.95 -13.77 -22.02
C ARG A 361 -10.43 -12.42 -22.55
N THR A 362 -11.04 -11.30 -22.17
CA THR A 362 -10.62 -9.94 -22.54
C THR A 362 -9.83 -9.24 -21.45
N TRP A 363 -9.59 -9.88 -20.31
CA TRP A 363 -8.82 -9.32 -19.20
C TRP A 363 -7.38 -8.95 -19.55
N PRO A 364 -6.64 -9.64 -20.44
CA PRO A 364 -5.32 -9.15 -20.86
C PRO A 364 -5.37 -7.75 -21.51
N ALA A 365 -6.42 -7.47 -22.30
CA ALA A 365 -6.63 -6.15 -22.87
C ALA A 365 -7.13 -5.15 -21.83
N ALA A 366 -7.94 -5.59 -20.86
CA ALA A 366 -8.36 -4.74 -19.72
C ALA A 366 -7.15 -4.33 -18.86
N ALA A 367 -6.24 -5.27 -18.56
CA ALA A 367 -5.02 -5.02 -17.81
C ALA A 367 -4.14 -3.98 -18.51
N ALA A 368 -3.93 -4.13 -19.81
CA ALA A 368 -3.19 -3.15 -20.62
C ALA A 368 -3.88 -1.77 -20.64
N PHE A 369 -5.21 -1.73 -20.72
CA PHE A 369 -5.97 -0.48 -20.68
C PHE A 369 -5.82 0.24 -19.33
N LEU A 370 -6.01 -0.47 -18.22
CA LEU A 370 -5.86 0.06 -16.87
C LEU A 370 -4.43 0.57 -16.62
N ALA A 371 -3.43 -0.26 -16.92
CA ALA A 371 -2.03 0.09 -16.73
C ALA A 371 -1.56 1.29 -17.59
N ALA A 372 -2.13 1.47 -18.79
CA ALA A 372 -1.84 2.64 -19.62
C ALA A 372 -2.54 3.92 -19.13
N GLY A 373 -3.65 3.79 -18.39
CA GLY A 373 -4.42 4.91 -17.88
C GLY A 373 -3.90 5.47 -16.57
N ASP A 374 -3.37 4.61 -15.68
CA ASP A 374 -2.87 4.99 -14.36
C ASP A 374 -1.62 4.19 -13.94
N PRO A 375 -0.52 4.84 -13.57
CA PRO A 375 0.69 4.15 -13.08
C PRO A 375 0.48 3.33 -11.79
N GLY A 376 -0.45 3.75 -10.93
CA GLY A 376 -0.81 3.01 -9.73
C GLY A 376 -1.53 1.71 -10.06
N ASP A 377 -2.42 1.71 -11.04
CA ASP A 377 -3.06 0.50 -11.56
C ASP A 377 -2.02 -0.43 -12.20
N ALA A 378 -1.08 0.11 -12.99
CA ALA A 378 0.04 -0.67 -13.53
C ALA A 378 0.85 -1.36 -12.41
N ALA A 379 1.12 -0.64 -11.33
CA ALA A 379 1.86 -1.16 -10.18
C ALA A 379 1.08 -2.25 -9.42
N ARG A 380 -0.25 -2.24 -9.42
CA ARG A 380 -1.09 -3.28 -8.78
C ARG A 380 -1.24 -4.53 -9.64
N LEU A 381 -1.16 -4.37 -10.96
CA LEU A 381 -1.32 -5.44 -11.93
C LEU A 381 -0.01 -6.18 -12.25
N SER A 382 1.14 -5.74 -11.75
CA SER A 382 2.42 -6.33 -12.13
C SER A 382 3.42 -6.35 -10.99
N THR A 383 4.39 -7.27 -11.02
CA THR A 383 5.60 -7.12 -10.23
C THR A 383 6.34 -5.86 -10.72
N THR A 384 6.57 -4.90 -9.83
CA THR A 384 7.31 -3.68 -10.20
C THR A 384 8.79 -3.90 -9.98
N GLN A 385 9.63 -3.20 -10.74
CA GLN A 385 11.08 -3.22 -10.58
C GLN A 385 11.61 -1.79 -10.58
N ALA A 386 12.57 -1.48 -9.71
CA ALA A 386 13.24 -0.19 -9.63
C ALA A 386 14.72 -0.36 -9.26
N VAL A 387 15.63 0.25 -10.01
CA VAL A 387 17.07 0.23 -9.71
C VAL A 387 17.38 1.39 -8.77
N ASP A 388 17.53 1.09 -7.49
CA ASP A 388 17.61 2.11 -6.44
C ASP A 388 19.05 2.46 -6.04
N ILE A 389 19.94 1.47 -6.02
CA ILE A 389 21.33 1.64 -5.58
C ILE A 389 22.27 1.15 -6.67
N VAL A 390 23.28 1.96 -6.99
CA VAL A 390 24.41 1.57 -7.86
C VAL A 390 25.71 1.93 -7.15
N GLY A 391 26.63 0.96 -7.06
CA GLY A 391 27.93 1.11 -6.40
C GLY A 391 29.07 0.57 -7.25
N GLY A 392 30.24 1.21 -7.13
CA GLY A 392 31.48 0.77 -7.79
C GLY A 392 32.50 1.89 -7.91
N GLY A 393 33.79 1.54 -7.79
CA GLY A 393 34.90 2.49 -7.89
C GLY A 393 35.15 3.28 -6.61
N VAL A 394 36.42 3.54 -6.32
CA VAL A 394 36.85 4.33 -5.14
C VAL A 394 37.76 5.50 -5.54
N LYS A 395 38.50 5.37 -6.65
CA LYS A 395 39.47 6.36 -7.12
C LYS A 395 39.57 6.36 -8.64
N VAL A 396 39.70 7.54 -9.25
CA VAL A 396 39.67 7.75 -10.70
C VAL A 396 40.75 7.00 -11.51
N ASN A 397 41.91 6.70 -10.92
CA ASN A 397 43.03 6.06 -11.61
C ASN A 397 43.15 4.54 -11.37
N ALA A 398 42.17 3.94 -10.70
CA ALA A 398 42.09 2.50 -10.47
C ALA A 398 40.74 1.99 -10.96
N LEU A 399 40.77 0.99 -11.84
CA LEU A 399 39.55 0.33 -12.32
C LEU A 399 38.95 -0.52 -11.19
N PRO A 400 37.65 -0.38 -10.90
CA PRO A 400 36.99 -1.20 -9.89
C PRO A 400 36.99 -2.67 -10.28
N GLU A 401 37.22 -3.52 -9.28
CA GLU A 401 37.10 -4.98 -9.39
C GLU A 401 35.66 -5.46 -9.26
N GLU A 402 34.84 -4.70 -8.52
CA GLU A 402 33.40 -4.93 -8.34
C GLU A 402 32.61 -3.67 -8.71
N ALA A 403 31.51 -3.88 -9.42
CA ALA A 403 30.41 -2.91 -9.52
C ALA A 403 29.09 -3.66 -9.31
N HIS A 404 28.15 -3.09 -8.56
CA HIS A 404 26.86 -3.71 -8.28
C HIS A 404 25.69 -2.73 -8.39
N ALA A 405 24.51 -3.28 -8.62
CA ALA A 405 23.23 -2.60 -8.51
C ALA A 405 22.30 -3.39 -7.58
N ILE A 406 21.42 -2.69 -6.85
CA ILE A 406 20.31 -3.30 -6.11
C ILE A 406 19.02 -2.87 -6.78
N VAL A 407 18.24 -3.86 -7.20
CA VAL A 407 16.95 -3.69 -7.84
C VAL A 407 15.85 -4.12 -6.86
N ASN A 408 15.03 -3.17 -6.42
CA ASN A 408 13.86 -3.48 -5.61
C ASN A 408 12.73 -4.03 -6.50
N HIS A 409 12.05 -5.05 -5.99
CA HIS A 409 10.81 -5.54 -6.55
C HIS A 409 9.70 -5.45 -5.52
N ARG A 410 8.51 -5.02 -5.97
CA ARG A 410 7.25 -5.30 -5.28
C ARG A 410 6.56 -6.43 -6.01
N VAL A 411 6.54 -7.60 -5.40
CA VAL A 411 6.11 -8.88 -6.01
C VAL A 411 4.59 -8.91 -6.11
N SER A 412 4.05 -9.13 -7.31
CA SER A 412 2.61 -9.30 -7.48
C SER A 412 2.11 -10.56 -6.78
N VAL A 413 0.85 -10.56 -6.36
CA VAL A 413 0.10 -11.75 -5.93
C VAL A 413 0.00 -12.84 -7.00
N ASP A 414 0.22 -12.47 -8.28
CA ASP A 414 0.25 -13.38 -9.43
C ASP A 414 1.64 -13.97 -9.71
N ASP A 415 2.66 -13.55 -8.95
CA ASP A 415 4.06 -13.86 -9.17
C ASP A 415 4.68 -14.51 -7.92
N SER A 416 5.97 -14.84 -7.98
CA SER A 416 6.72 -15.28 -6.80
C SER A 416 8.18 -14.85 -6.86
N ILE A 417 8.84 -14.79 -5.71
CA ILE A 417 10.27 -14.48 -5.64
C ILE A 417 11.08 -15.47 -6.48
N GLN A 418 10.71 -16.76 -6.44
CA GLN A 418 11.37 -17.79 -7.21
C GLN A 418 11.27 -17.55 -8.73
N LYS A 419 10.10 -17.13 -9.24
CA LYS A 419 9.93 -16.77 -10.66
C LYS A 419 10.75 -15.54 -11.04
N ILE A 420 10.90 -14.58 -10.13
CA ILE A 420 11.78 -13.41 -10.34
C ILE A 420 13.24 -13.87 -10.48
N TYR A 421 13.69 -14.80 -9.63
CA TYR A 421 15.06 -15.35 -9.74
C TYR A 421 15.30 -16.02 -11.09
N GLU A 422 14.41 -16.95 -11.48
CA GLU A 422 14.48 -17.65 -12.77
C GLU A 422 14.49 -16.66 -13.96
N ARG A 423 13.70 -15.59 -13.85
CA ARG A 423 13.65 -14.53 -14.85
C ARG A 423 14.98 -13.78 -14.96
N TYR A 424 15.61 -13.42 -13.84
CA TYR A 424 16.90 -12.73 -13.84
C TYR A 424 17.99 -13.59 -14.48
N GLU A 425 18.04 -14.88 -14.12
CA GLU A 425 19.01 -15.82 -14.70
C GLU A 425 18.81 -15.95 -16.22
N ALA A 426 17.57 -16.16 -16.67
CA ALA A 426 17.25 -16.27 -18.08
C ALA A 426 17.53 -14.97 -18.87
N LEU A 427 17.23 -13.82 -18.28
CA LEU A 427 17.39 -12.51 -18.92
C LEU A 427 18.86 -12.08 -19.02
N LEU A 428 19.66 -12.33 -17.98
CA LEU A 428 21.02 -11.82 -17.88
C LEU A 428 22.08 -12.79 -18.40
N ALA A 429 21.80 -14.09 -18.47
CA ALA A 429 22.77 -15.08 -18.97
C ALA A 429 23.27 -14.79 -20.42
N PRO A 430 22.42 -14.42 -21.39
CA PRO A 430 22.90 -14.07 -22.73
C PRO A 430 23.83 -12.83 -22.73
N GLU A 431 23.51 -11.85 -21.90
CA GLU A 431 24.30 -10.63 -21.77
C GLU A 431 25.63 -10.90 -21.07
N ALA A 432 25.64 -11.79 -20.07
CA ALA A 432 26.86 -12.25 -19.39
C ALA A 432 27.79 -13.00 -20.35
N ALA A 433 27.23 -13.84 -21.23
CA ALA A 433 28.00 -14.53 -22.27
C ALA A 433 28.69 -13.54 -23.23
N ARG A 434 28.04 -12.42 -23.58
CA ARG A 434 28.63 -11.36 -24.43
C ARG A 434 29.92 -10.76 -23.83
N PHE A 435 30.03 -10.74 -22.51
CA PHE A 435 31.18 -10.20 -21.78
C PHE A 435 32.14 -11.28 -21.25
N ASN A 436 31.95 -12.54 -21.64
CA ASN A 436 32.69 -13.71 -21.15
C ASN A 436 32.69 -13.77 -19.62
N LEU A 437 31.52 -13.61 -19.00
CA LEU A 437 31.32 -13.79 -17.56
C LEU A 437 30.69 -15.15 -17.28
N SER A 438 31.18 -15.83 -16.25
CA SER A 438 30.43 -16.92 -15.62
C SER A 438 29.24 -16.34 -14.87
N VAL A 439 28.08 -16.98 -14.92
CA VAL A 439 26.92 -16.61 -14.09
C VAL A 439 26.97 -17.44 -12.82
N VAL A 440 26.89 -16.78 -11.67
CA VAL A 440 26.73 -17.39 -10.35
C VAL A 440 25.33 -17.04 -9.89
N GLY A 441 24.49 -18.07 -9.77
CA GLY A 441 23.06 -17.96 -9.52
C GLY A 441 22.74 -17.58 -8.08
N PHE A 442 21.45 -17.50 -7.77
CA PHE A 442 20.98 -17.20 -6.42
C PHE A 442 21.37 -18.32 -5.44
N GLY A 443 21.98 -17.94 -4.31
CA GLY A 443 22.39 -18.90 -3.27
C GLY A 443 23.66 -19.68 -3.61
N GLU A 444 24.35 -19.35 -4.69
CA GLU A 444 25.61 -19.97 -5.09
C GLU A 444 26.82 -19.08 -4.74
N ASP A 445 27.93 -19.71 -4.36
CA ASP A 445 29.22 -19.05 -4.19
C ASP A 445 30.01 -19.06 -5.51
N PRO A 446 30.81 -18.01 -5.78
CA PRO A 446 31.64 -17.98 -6.97
C PRO A 446 32.67 -19.12 -6.96
N PRO A 447 32.86 -19.86 -8.07
CA PRO A 447 33.82 -20.95 -8.12
C PRO A 447 35.26 -20.47 -7.87
N ALA A 448 36.03 -21.24 -7.11
CA ALA A 448 37.42 -20.91 -6.82
C ALA A 448 38.25 -20.71 -8.10
N GLY A 449 38.95 -19.58 -8.19
CA GLY A 449 39.79 -19.23 -9.34
C GLY A 449 39.09 -18.55 -10.51
N VAL A 450 37.76 -18.36 -10.46
CA VAL A 450 37.03 -17.56 -11.44
C VAL A 450 37.14 -16.08 -11.09
N THR A 451 37.71 -15.30 -12.00
CA THR A 451 37.96 -13.86 -11.80
C THR A 451 37.01 -12.95 -12.56
N ARG A 452 36.13 -13.52 -13.40
CA ARG A 452 35.19 -12.82 -14.26
C ARG A 452 33.80 -13.46 -14.14
N TYR A 453 32.95 -12.87 -13.33
CA TYR A 453 31.61 -13.41 -13.11
C TYR A 453 30.56 -12.33 -12.84
N LEU A 454 29.33 -12.67 -13.20
CA LEU A 454 28.11 -12.03 -12.76
C LEU A 454 27.60 -12.82 -11.56
N GLN A 455 27.41 -12.16 -10.42
CA GLN A 455 26.76 -12.73 -9.25
C GLN A 455 25.35 -12.17 -9.12
N LEU A 456 24.39 -13.06 -8.95
CA LEU A 456 23.03 -12.73 -8.53
C LEU A 456 22.85 -13.15 -7.07
N SER A 457 22.25 -12.29 -6.28
CA SER A 457 21.96 -12.57 -4.87
C SER A 457 20.74 -11.81 -4.41
N SER A 458 20.10 -12.32 -3.36
CA SER A 458 18.94 -11.71 -2.74
C SER A 458 19.14 -11.79 -1.23
N PRO A 459 19.50 -10.69 -0.57
CA PRO A 459 19.80 -10.72 0.86
C PRO A 459 18.52 -10.93 1.70
N TYR A 460 17.37 -10.40 1.25
CA TYR A 460 16.10 -10.48 1.95
C TYR A 460 14.91 -10.33 0.99
N GLY A 461 13.82 -11.05 1.27
CA GLY A 461 12.54 -10.88 0.58
C GLY A 461 11.38 -11.56 1.30
N ALA A 462 10.17 -11.12 0.99
CA ALA A 462 8.91 -11.68 1.47
C ALA A 462 7.95 -11.83 0.28
N GLU A 463 7.25 -12.96 0.22
CA GLU A 463 6.20 -13.18 -0.78
C GLU A 463 5.01 -12.25 -0.54
N ALA A 464 4.13 -12.15 -1.54
CA ALA A 464 2.86 -11.44 -1.38
C ALA A 464 2.01 -12.08 -0.27
N SER A 465 1.22 -11.26 0.42
CA SER A 465 0.39 -11.76 1.51
C SER A 465 -0.70 -12.71 0.97
N PRO A 466 -1.21 -13.64 1.80
CA PRO A 466 -2.51 -14.26 1.54
C PRO A 466 -3.59 -13.19 1.32
N VAL A 467 -4.60 -13.52 0.51
CA VAL A 467 -5.72 -12.63 0.21
C VAL A 467 -6.87 -12.91 1.17
N THR A 468 -7.29 -11.87 1.88
CA THR A 468 -8.47 -11.89 2.74
C THR A 468 -9.75 -12.08 1.92
N PRO A 469 -10.63 -13.02 2.30
CA PRO A 469 -11.90 -13.23 1.64
C PRO A 469 -12.82 -12.00 1.68
N ALA A 470 -13.41 -11.66 0.55
CA ALA A 470 -14.40 -10.59 0.40
C ALA A 470 -15.84 -11.06 0.68
N SER A 471 -15.98 -12.01 1.60
CA SER A 471 -17.23 -12.68 1.94
C SER A 471 -17.16 -13.25 3.36
N GLY A 472 -18.29 -13.72 3.87
CA GLY A 472 -18.39 -14.24 5.23
C GLY A 472 -18.43 -13.14 6.29
N SER A 473 -18.39 -13.59 7.54
CA SER A 473 -18.72 -12.82 8.73
C SER A 473 -17.84 -11.59 8.94
N ALA A 474 -16.53 -11.77 8.85
CA ALA A 474 -15.57 -10.70 9.03
C ALA A 474 -15.74 -9.61 7.95
N TRP A 475 -15.94 -10.00 6.69
CA TRP A 475 -16.24 -9.06 5.61
C TRP A 475 -17.57 -8.33 5.82
N GLU A 476 -18.63 -9.03 6.27
CA GLU A 476 -19.92 -8.40 6.57
C GLU A 476 -19.81 -7.39 7.71
N ILE A 477 -19.09 -7.70 8.78
CA ILE A 477 -18.83 -6.78 9.89
C ILE A 477 -18.08 -5.55 9.38
N PHE A 478 -16.96 -5.74 8.68
CA PHE A 478 -16.16 -4.65 8.13
C PHE A 478 -16.97 -3.77 7.17
N SER A 479 -17.62 -4.39 6.17
CA SER A 479 -18.30 -3.67 5.09
C SER A 479 -19.53 -2.93 5.58
N ARG A 480 -20.32 -3.54 6.48
CA ARG A 480 -21.51 -2.89 7.03
C ARG A 480 -21.15 -1.82 8.04
N THR A 481 -20.09 -1.99 8.83
CA THR A 481 -19.54 -0.90 9.68
C THR A 481 -19.11 0.28 8.82
N SER A 482 -18.40 0.03 7.72
CA SER A 482 -17.98 1.08 6.81
C SER A 482 -19.16 1.80 6.15
N ARG A 483 -20.18 1.06 5.71
CA ARG A 483 -21.40 1.65 5.11
C ARG A 483 -22.29 2.37 6.11
N HIS A 484 -22.11 2.15 7.41
CA HIS A 484 -22.75 2.99 8.44
C HIS A 484 -22.16 4.40 8.45
N LEU A 485 -20.82 4.52 8.37
CA LEU A 485 -20.14 5.82 8.33
C LEU A 485 -20.22 6.50 6.97
N TRP A 486 -20.18 5.73 5.89
CA TRP A 486 -20.30 6.21 4.52
C TRP A 486 -21.52 5.58 3.84
N PRO A 487 -22.74 6.09 4.11
CA PRO A 487 -23.96 5.58 3.50
C PRO A 487 -23.91 5.62 1.97
N GLY A 488 -24.21 4.49 1.34
CA GLY A 488 -24.20 4.36 -0.12
C GLY A 488 -22.84 4.01 -0.73
N ALA A 489 -21.75 4.05 0.05
CA ALA A 489 -20.42 3.73 -0.46
C ALA A 489 -20.28 2.27 -0.89
N ILE A 490 -19.56 2.03 -1.98
CA ILE A 490 -19.25 0.69 -2.47
C ILE A 490 -18.03 0.18 -1.70
N VAL A 491 -18.22 -0.87 -0.89
CA VAL A 491 -17.13 -1.52 -0.17
C VAL A 491 -16.56 -2.63 -1.02
N VAL A 492 -15.25 -2.58 -1.27
CA VAL A 492 -14.62 -3.40 -2.29
C VAL A 492 -13.18 -3.79 -1.89
N PRO A 493 -12.76 -5.04 -2.11
CA PRO A 493 -11.37 -5.45 -1.86
C PRO A 493 -10.39 -4.65 -2.69
N TYR A 494 -9.22 -4.40 -2.13
CA TYR A 494 -8.14 -3.70 -2.81
C TYR A 494 -6.79 -4.36 -2.56
N LEU A 495 -5.78 -3.95 -3.32
CA LEU A 495 -4.40 -4.42 -3.18
C LEU A 495 -3.50 -3.26 -2.80
N SER A 496 -2.81 -3.40 -1.68
CA SER A 496 -1.73 -2.47 -1.30
C SER A 496 -0.46 -2.82 -2.07
N THR A 497 0.26 -1.79 -2.52
CA THR A 497 1.57 -1.96 -3.16
C THR A 497 2.73 -2.00 -2.17
N GLY A 498 2.49 -1.54 -0.94
CA GLY A 498 3.40 -1.68 0.20
C GLY A 498 3.07 -2.92 1.03
N GLY A 499 3.78 -3.11 2.14
CA GLY A 499 3.53 -4.20 3.08
C GLY A 499 3.68 -3.70 4.51
N THR A 500 2.79 -4.16 5.39
CA THR A 500 2.64 -3.76 6.80
C THR A 500 3.14 -4.85 7.75
N ASP A 501 3.01 -4.61 9.05
CA ASP A 501 3.28 -5.56 10.12
C ASP A 501 2.34 -6.80 10.10
N THR A 502 1.18 -6.69 9.46
CA THR A 502 0.23 -7.80 9.29
C THR A 502 0.82 -9.07 8.68
N ARG A 503 1.95 -8.98 7.96
CA ARG A 503 2.68 -10.15 7.44
C ARG A 503 3.03 -11.17 8.54
N SER A 504 3.21 -10.70 9.77
CA SER A 504 3.51 -11.55 10.92
C SER A 504 2.28 -12.23 11.51
N TYR A 505 1.08 -11.73 11.19
CA TYR A 505 -0.19 -12.14 11.82
C TYR A 505 -1.01 -13.10 10.95
N VAL A 506 -0.50 -13.48 9.76
CA VAL A 506 -1.23 -14.30 8.77
C VAL A 506 -1.65 -15.69 9.27
N ASN A 507 -1.04 -16.19 10.34
CA ASN A 507 -1.40 -17.47 10.96
C ASN A 507 -2.62 -17.37 11.89
N LEU A 508 -2.95 -16.17 12.37
CA LEU A 508 -4.00 -15.95 13.36
C LEU A 508 -5.39 -15.91 12.74
N THR A 509 -5.51 -15.47 11.49
CA THR A 509 -6.77 -15.44 10.74
C THR A 509 -6.54 -15.21 9.26
N SER A 510 -7.48 -15.68 8.44
CA SER A 510 -7.58 -15.27 7.04
C SER A 510 -8.27 -13.90 6.84
N ALA A 511 -8.83 -13.31 7.88
CA ALA A 511 -9.58 -12.04 7.81
C ALA A 511 -8.76 -10.83 8.26
N ILE A 512 -7.89 -10.32 7.38
CA ILE A 512 -6.99 -9.20 7.66
C ILE A 512 -7.32 -8.00 6.75
N PHE A 513 -7.86 -6.94 7.33
CA PHE A 513 -8.26 -5.72 6.62
C PHE A 513 -7.30 -4.58 6.89
N ARG A 514 -6.64 -4.08 5.85
CA ARG A 514 -5.75 -2.92 5.94
C ARG A 514 -6.50 -1.66 5.57
N PHE A 515 -6.91 -0.88 6.56
CA PHE A 515 -7.82 0.24 6.42
C PHE A 515 -7.66 1.28 7.54
N GLN A 516 -7.33 2.52 7.19
CA GLN A 516 -7.16 3.59 8.18
C GLN A 516 -8.44 4.39 8.49
N GLY A 517 -9.54 4.21 7.75
CA GLY A 517 -10.77 4.98 7.97
C GLY A 517 -10.68 6.46 7.62
N VAL A 518 -9.66 6.87 6.86
CA VAL A 518 -9.45 8.26 6.41
C VAL A 518 -9.70 8.36 4.90
N ARG A 519 -10.24 9.50 4.44
CA ARG A 519 -10.38 9.76 3.00
C ARG A 519 -9.04 10.12 2.37
N ASP A 520 -8.82 9.73 1.12
CA ASP A 520 -7.59 10.04 0.39
C ASP A 520 -7.37 11.55 0.21
N THR A 521 -8.45 12.34 0.24
CA THR A 521 -8.38 13.82 0.17
C THR A 521 -8.11 14.51 1.50
N GLU A 522 -8.02 13.72 2.57
CA GLU A 522 -7.85 14.15 3.96
C GLU A 522 -6.54 13.66 4.56
N ARG A 523 -5.70 12.95 3.81
CA ARG A 523 -4.37 12.49 4.20
C ARG A 523 -3.41 12.63 3.02
N TYR A 524 -2.30 13.32 3.21
CA TYR A 524 -1.33 13.54 2.13
C TYR A 524 0.10 13.30 2.57
N ASN A 525 0.94 13.00 1.56
CA ASN A 525 2.39 13.01 1.65
C ASN A 525 2.99 12.04 2.69
N ILE A 526 2.39 10.86 2.86
CA ILE A 526 3.03 9.77 3.63
C ILE A 526 4.45 9.55 3.09
N HIS A 527 5.39 9.34 4.01
CA HIS A 527 6.82 9.15 3.74
C HIS A 527 7.57 10.30 3.07
N THR A 528 6.96 11.46 2.83
CA THR A 528 7.64 12.60 2.20
C THR A 528 7.41 13.91 2.96
N VAL A 529 7.98 14.99 2.43
CA VAL A 529 7.86 16.35 2.96
C VAL A 529 6.38 16.74 3.02
N ASP A 530 6.01 17.47 4.07
CA ASP A 530 4.67 18.00 4.26
C ASP A 530 3.59 16.92 4.48
N GLU A 531 3.96 15.81 5.11
CA GLU A 531 3.00 14.83 5.63
C GLU A 531 1.98 15.52 6.55
N ARG A 532 0.70 15.21 6.32
CA ARG A 532 -0.41 15.81 7.06
C ARG A 532 -1.70 15.00 6.99
N VAL A 533 -2.54 15.17 8.01
CA VAL A 533 -3.93 14.68 8.03
C VAL A 533 -4.89 15.79 8.38
N HIS A 534 -6.06 15.75 7.78
CA HIS A 534 -7.08 16.77 7.92
C HIS A 534 -8.02 16.44 9.07
N VAL A 535 -8.27 17.41 9.94
CA VAL A 535 -9.14 17.25 11.10
C VAL A 535 -10.48 17.95 10.94
N LEU A 536 -10.61 19.06 10.21
CA LEU A 536 -11.90 19.77 10.08
C LEU A 536 -12.93 19.08 9.15
N ARG A 537 -12.47 18.39 8.10
CA ARG A 537 -13.27 17.50 7.23
C ARG A 537 -13.46 16.10 7.83
N ASN A 538 -13.15 15.92 9.11
CA ASN A 538 -13.28 14.68 9.87
C ASN A 538 -12.30 13.56 9.49
N GLY A 539 -11.18 13.80 8.80
CA GLY A 539 -10.24 12.72 8.45
C GLY A 539 -9.82 11.86 9.65
N HIS A 540 -9.15 12.44 10.64
CA HIS A 540 -8.79 11.71 11.87
C HIS A 540 -10.03 11.27 12.69
N LEU A 541 -11.11 12.06 12.70
CA LEU A 541 -12.29 11.78 13.50
C LEU A 541 -13.14 10.64 12.93
N ASN A 542 -13.14 10.44 11.61
CA ASN A 542 -13.77 9.32 10.94
C ASN A 542 -13.05 8.02 11.28
N ALA A 543 -11.73 8.02 11.40
CA ALA A 543 -10.97 6.86 11.88
C ALA A 543 -11.41 6.46 13.29
N ILE A 544 -11.54 7.43 14.22
CA ILE A 544 -12.05 7.20 15.58
C ILE A 544 -13.46 6.61 15.54
N ALA A 545 -14.37 7.26 14.80
CA ALA A 545 -15.76 6.82 14.70
C ALA A 545 -15.88 5.41 14.10
N TRP A 546 -15.01 5.08 13.13
CA TRP A 546 -15.02 3.80 12.46
C TRP A 546 -14.53 2.68 13.38
N VAL A 547 -13.40 2.89 14.07
CA VAL A 547 -12.87 1.92 15.05
C VAL A 547 -13.87 1.73 16.19
N HIS A 548 -14.46 2.82 16.70
CA HIS A 548 -15.49 2.79 17.74
C HIS A 548 -16.69 1.93 17.33
N ALA A 549 -17.14 2.05 16.08
CA ALA A 549 -18.23 1.24 15.55
C ALA A 549 -17.81 -0.22 15.32
N LEU A 550 -16.60 -0.45 14.78
CA LEU A 550 -16.08 -1.79 14.49
C LEU A 550 -15.99 -2.64 15.76
N ILE A 551 -15.42 -2.12 16.84
CA ILE A 551 -15.28 -2.84 18.12
C ILE A 551 -16.64 -3.37 18.57
N GLN A 552 -17.65 -2.52 18.60
CA GLN A 552 -18.98 -2.90 19.07
C GLN A 552 -19.73 -3.82 18.10
N ASN A 553 -19.59 -3.59 16.80
CA ASN A 553 -20.23 -4.41 15.77
C ASN A 553 -19.63 -5.81 15.72
N ALA A 554 -18.31 -5.91 15.87
CA ALA A 554 -17.64 -7.18 16.06
C ALA A 554 -18.17 -7.83 17.33
N ASP A 555 -18.15 -7.14 18.48
CA ASP A 555 -18.63 -7.69 19.74
C ASP A 555 -20.08 -8.19 19.64
N ALA A 556 -20.99 -7.43 19.05
CA ALA A 556 -22.39 -7.83 18.89
C ALA A 556 -22.58 -9.04 17.96
N PHE A 557 -21.60 -9.34 17.10
CA PHE A 557 -21.66 -10.43 16.15
C PHE A 557 -21.35 -11.77 16.84
N ARG A 558 -22.42 -12.50 17.16
CA ARG A 558 -22.40 -13.87 17.68
C ARG A 558 -22.75 -14.82 16.53
N GLN A 559 -21.82 -15.62 16.06
CA GLN A 559 -22.11 -16.73 15.14
C GLN A 559 -22.01 -18.06 15.85
#